data_AF-X1KI84-F1
#
_entry.id   AF-X1KI84-F1
#
_cell.length_a   1.000
_cell.length_b   1.000
_cell.length_c   1.000
_cell.angle_alpha   90.00
_cell.angle_beta   90.00
_cell.angle_gamma   90.00
#
_symmetry.space_group_name_H-M   'P 1'
#
loop_
_entity.id
_entity.type
_entity.pdbx_description
1 polymer ?
#
loop_
_entity_poly.entity_id
_entity_poly.type
_entity_poly.pdbx_seq_one_letter_code
_entity_poly.pdbx_strand_id
1 'polypeptide(L)'
;IMTKSIIAKGAPNLAGSHKTHGAPLGEEEVREAKKAIGVPEDSTFYIPEEAGHYFSEKNIQWEKEYQAWLNLFSLWSKENPGLVNEWKQFFEENNLDEIEFPQYQEGDKIATRKASGEVLNAIARRFPNMIGGSADLAPSNVTNLKGMGS
;
A
#
# COMPACT_ATOMS: atom_id res chain seq x y z
N ILE A 1 -3.47 -1.30 -18.02
CA ILE A 1 -4.87 -0.88 -18.33
C ILE A 1 -4.84 0.61 -18.66
N MET A 2 -5.28 1.04 -19.84
CA MET A 2 -5.46 2.47 -20.12
C MET A 2 -6.94 2.81 -20.05
N THR A 3 -7.33 3.69 -19.11
CA THR A 3 -8.71 4.13 -18.94
C THR A 3 -8.92 5.50 -19.58
N LYS A 4 -9.32 5.51 -20.85
CA LYS A 4 -9.68 6.76 -21.53
C LYS A 4 -11.00 7.28 -20.95
N SER A 5 -10.96 8.46 -20.33
CA SER A 5 -12.12 9.11 -19.72
C SER A 5 -12.24 10.57 -20.16
N ILE A 6 -13.35 11.20 -19.80
CA ILE A 6 -13.59 12.65 -19.95
C ILE A 6 -13.57 13.24 -18.54
N ILE A 7 -12.71 14.22 -18.29
CA ILE A 7 -12.67 14.91 -17.00
C ILE A 7 -14.02 15.59 -16.74
N ALA A 8 -14.52 15.51 -15.50
CA ALA A 8 -15.84 16.02 -15.11
C ALA A 8 -17.00 15.54 -16.00
N LYS A 9 -16.94 14.30 -16.52
CA LYS A 9 -18.06 13.69 -17.24
C LYS A 9 -19.35 13.80 -16.41
N GLY A 10 -20.37 14.42 -16.99
CA GLY A 10 -21.65 14.70 -16.32
C GLY A 10 -21.88 16.19 -16.01
N ALA A 11 -20.82 17.02 -15.97
CA ALA A 11 -20.93 18.47 -15.94
C ALA A 11 -21.22 19.01 -17.35
N PRO A 12 -22.45 19.46 -17.66
CA PRO A 12 -22.87 19.67 -19.05
C PRO A 12 -22.07 20.75 -19.79
N ASN A 13 -21.63 21.79 -19.08
CA ASN A 13 -20.92 22.93 -19.69
C ASN A 13 -19.41 22.86 -19.51
N LEU A 14 -18.93 22.10 -18.51
CA LEU A 14 -17.51 22.04 -18.16
C LEU A 14 -16.85 20.67 -18.37
N ALA A 15 -17.57 19.61 -18.78
CA ALA A 15 -16.96 18.33 -19.11
C ALA A 15 -15.86 18.48 -20.18
N GLY A 16 -14.69 17.88 -19.93
CA GLY A 16 -13.53 18.00 -20.82
C GLY A 16 -12.70 19.29 -20.65
N SER A 17 -13.14 20.22 -19.79
CA SER A 17 -12.46 21.49 -19.57
C SER A 17 -11.37 21.40 -18.49
N HIS A 18 -10.27 22.13 -18.65
CA HIS A 18 -9.23 22.26 -17.62
C HIS A 18 -9.75 22.98 -16.36
N LYS A 19 -10.82 23.77 -16.47
CA LYS A 19 -11.42 24.51 -15.36
C LYS A 19 -11.99 23.60 -14.26
N THR A 20 -12.28 22.33 -14.56
CA THR A 20 -12.83 21.37 -13.60
C THR A 20 -11.75 20.61 -12.82
N HIS A 21 -10.47 20.87 -13.06
CA HIS A 21 -9.40 20.08 -12.45
C HIS A 21 -9.19 20.41 -10.97
N GLY A 22 -9.20 21.70 -10.61
CA GLY A 22 -8.78 22.13 -9.27
C GLY A 22 -9.62 23.26 -8.68
N ALA A 23 -10.76 23.59 -9.27
CA ALA A 23 -11.68 24.61 -8.75
C ALA A 23 -13.08 24.01 -8.57
N PRO A 24 -13.87 24.49 -7.59
CA PRO A 24 -15.28 24.17 -7.50
C PRO A 24 -16.00 24.45 -8.82
N LEU A 25 -16.94 23.58 -9.21
CA LEU A 25 -17.70 23.74 -10.46
C LEU A 25 -18.60 24.98 -10.47
N GLY A 26 -18.98 25.48 -9.28
CA GLY A 26 -20.00 26.51 -9.09
C GLY A 26 -21.39 25.89 -8.89
N GLU A 27 -22.23 26.57 -8.12
CA GLU A 27 -23.53 26.04 -7.69
C GLU A 27 -24.44 25.65 -8.87
N GLU A 28 -24.46 26.49 -9.90
CA GLU A 28 -25.29 26.27 -11.10
C GLU A 28 -24.83 25.06 -11.90
N GLU A 29 -23.51 24.91 -12.12
CA GLU A 29 -22.98 23.74 -12.81
C GLU A 29 -23.21 22.45 -12.01
N VAL A 30 -23.13 22.51 -10.66
CA VAL A 30 -23.45 21.38 -9.78
C VAL A 30 -24.92 20.99 -9.91
N ARG A 31 -25.84 21.96 -9.94
CA ARG A 31 -27.29 21.72 -10.10
C ARG A 31 -27.58 21.03 -11.42
N GLU A 32 -27.04 21.55 -12.53
CA GLU A 32 -27.22 20.96 -13.87
C GLU A 32 -26.52 19.60 -14.02
N ALA A 33 -25.36 19.40 -13.39
CA ALA A 33 -24.68 18.10 -13.37
C ALA A 33 -25.49 17.03 -12.64
N LYS A 34 -26.07 17.36 -11.48
CA LYS A 34 -26.96 16.43 -10.74
C LYS A 34 -28.15 16.01 -11.59
N LYS A 35 -28.82 16.98 -12.22
CA LYS A 35 -29.93 16.73 -13.14
C LYS A 35 -29.51 15.82 -14.30
N ALA A 36 -28.35 16.07 -14.91
CA ALA A 36 -27.83 15.28 -16.02
C ALA A 36 -27.54 13.81 -15.65
N ILE A 37 -27.26 13.51 -14.38
CA ILE A 37 -26.99 12.15 -13.89
C ILE A 37 -28.15 11.54 -13.10
N GLY A 38 -29.30 12.22 -13.03
CA GLY A 38 -30.51 11.73 -12.35
C GLY A 38 -30.51 11.89 -10.82
N VAL A 39 -29.66 12.77 -10.27
CA VAL A 39 -29.64 13.14 -8.85
C VAL A 39 -30.54 14.36 -8.62
N PRO A 40 -31.30 14.44 -7.50
CA PRO A 40 -32.11 15.62 -7.19
C PRO A 40 -31.27 16.90 -7.11
N GLU A 41 -31.60 17.89 -7.94
CA GLU A 41 -30.72 19.03 -8.20
C GLU A 41 -30.47 19.93 -6.97
N ASP A 42 -31.48 20.06 -6.10
CA ASP A 42 -31.43 20.87 -4.88
C ASP A 42 -30.82 20.14 -3.67
N SER A 43 -30.53 18.85 -3.80
CA SER A 43 -30.05 18.05 -2.68
C SER A 43 -28.54 18.20 -2.45
N THR A 44 -28.11 18.25 -1.19
CA THR A 44 -26.68 18.19 -0.83
C THR A 44 -26.40 16.87 -0.13
N PHE A 45 -25.26 16.25 -0.47
CA PHE A 45 -24.86 14.93 0.06
C PHE A 45 -25.93 13.84 -0.09
N TYR A 46 -26.71 13.87 -1.18
CA TYR A 46 -27.73 12.87 -1.44
C TYR A 46 -27.12 11.51 -1.76
N ILE A 47 -27.65 10.48 -1.11
CA ILE A 47 -27.26 9.09 -1.30
C ILE A 47 -28.54 8.31 -1.63
N PRO A 48 -28.67 7.74 -2.84
CA PRO A 48 -29.76 6.83 -3.16
C PRO A 48 -29.76 5.61 -2.24
N GLU A 49 -30.94 5.15 -1.83
CA GLU A 49 -31.09 3.96 -0.98
C GLU A 49 -30.48 2.72 -1.63
N GLU A 50 -30.65 2.60 -2.95
CA GLU A 50 -30.12 1.49 -3.75
C GLU A 50 -28.59 1.42 -3.73
N ALA A 51 -27.91 2.57 -3.65
CA ALA A 51 -26.46 2.60 -3.50
C ALA A 51 -26.04 2.03 -2.13
N GLY A 52 -26.75 2.41 -1.06
CA GLY A 52 -26.53 1.86 0.27
C GLY A 52 -26.73 0.35 0.31
N HIS A 53 -27.84 -0.13 -0.26
CA HIS A 53 -28.13 -1.56 -0.36
C HIS A 53 -27.06 -2.32 -1.16
N TYR A 54 -26.67 -1.81 -2.34
CA TYR A 54 -25.65 -2.44 -3.16
C TYR A 54 -24.33 -2.65 -2.41
N PHE A 55 -23.82 -1.63 -1.71
CA PHE A 55 -22.58 -1.77 -0.95
C PHE A 55 -22.73 -2.62 0.31
N SER A 56 -23.91 -2.63 0.92
CA SER A 56 -24.19 -3.49 2.08
C SER A 56 -24.19 -4.97 1.69
N GLU A 57 -24.80 -5.32 0.54
CA GLU A 57 -24.76 -6.67 -0.03
C GLU A 57 -23.34 -7.10 -0.37
N LYS A 58 -22.53 -6.20 -0.96
CA LYS A 58 -21.10 -6.48 -1.22
C LYS A 58 -20.32 -6.73 0.06
N ASN A 59 -20.58 -5.97 1.12
CA ASN A 59 -19.92 -6.17 2.39
C ASN A 59 -20.20 -7.57 2.97
N ILE A 60 -21.45 -8.05 2.88
CA ILE A 60 -21.80 -9.43 3.29
C ILE A 60 -21.00 -10.46 2.49
N GLN A 61 -20.87 -10.27 1.18
CA GLN A 61 -20.09 -11.17 0.32
C GLN A 61 -18.60 -11.15 0.71
N TRP A 62 -18.00 -9.98 0.86
CA TRP A 62 -16.59 -9.85 1.20
C TRP A 62 -16.28 -10.39 2.59
N GLU A 63 -17.16 -10.18 3.57
CA GLU A 63 -17.03 -10.77 4.89
C GLU A 63 -17.02 -12.31 4.79
N LYS A 64 -17.91 -12.89 3.98
CA LYS A 64 -17.91 -14.35 3.76
C LYS A 64 -16.60 -14.84 3.14
N GLU A 65 -16.07 -14.12 2.15
CA GLU A 65 -14.77 -14.45 1.52
C GLU A 65 -13.61 -14.33 2.52
N TYR A 66 -13.62 -13.29 3.34
CA TYR A 66 -12.63 -13.07 4.39
C TYR A 66 -12.69 -14.17 5.47
N GLN A 67 -13.88 -14.54 5.93
CA GLN A 67 -14.06 -15.65 6.88
C GLN A 67 -13.62 -17.00 6.29
N ALA A 68 -13.89 -17.24 5.00
CA ALA A 68 -13.38 -18.43 4.32
C ALA A 68 -11.85 -18.44 4.28
N TRP A 69 -11.23 -17.29 4.00
CA TRP A 69 -9.77 -17.13 4.03
C TRP A 69 -9.20 -17.33 5.44
N LEU A 70 -9.82 -16.78 6.48
CA LEU A 70 -9.38 -16.99 7.88
C LEU A 70 -9.42 -18.46 8.29
N ASN A 71 -10.45 -19.18 7.87
CA ASN A 71 -10.55 -20.63 8.11
C ASN A 71 -9.43 -21.39 7.38
N LEU A 72 -9.18 -21.05 6.11
CA LEU A 72 -8.08 -21.64 5.33
C LEU A 72 -6.73 -21.36 5.99
N PHE A 73 -6.49 -20.11 6.39
CA PHE A 73 -5.26 -19.70 7.07
C PHE A 73 -5.09 -20.43 8.41
N SER A 74 -6.16 -20.63 9.17
CA SER A 74 -6.13 -21.40 10.43
C SER A 74 -5.78 -22.86 10.23
N LEU A 75 -6.34 -23.52 9.21
CA LEU A 75 -6.00 -24.90 8.85
C LEU A 75 -4.54 -25.02 8.40
N TRP A 76 -4.12 -24.16 7.47
CA TRP A 76 -2.74 -24.08 7.01
C TRP A 76 -1.76 -23.82 8.17
N SER A 77 -2.14 -22.96 9.12
CA SER A 77 -1.32 -22.60 10.29
C SER A 77 -1.00 -23.80 11.18
N LYS A 78 -1.94 -24.74 11.33
CA LYS A 78 -1.74 -25.96 12.14
C LYS A 78 -0.71 -26.89 11.50
N GLU A 79 -0.68 -26.93 10.17
CA GLU A 79 0.27 -27.76 9.41
C GLU A 79 1.65 -27.09 9.26
N ASN A 80 1.72 -25.77 9.43
CA ASN A 80 2.93 -24.97 9.16
C ASN A 80 3.33 -24.06 10.34
N PRO A 81 3.53 -24.59 11.56
CA PRO A 81 3.77 -23.78 12.76
C PRO A 81 5.03 -22.89 12.67
N GLY A 82 6.08 -23.35 11.97
CA GLY A 82 7.29 -22.54 11.73
C GLY A 82 7.01 -21.30 10.87
N LEU A 83 6.34 -21.48 9.73
CA LEU A 83 5.99 -20.39 8.82
C LEU A 83 5.00 -19.40 9.47
N VAL A 84 4.13 -19.85 10.37
CA VAL A 84 3.25 -18.96 11.15
C VAL A 84 4.07 -18.09 12.10
N ASN A 85 5.12 -18.61 12.72
CA ASN A 85 5.99 -17.81 13.57
C ASN A 85 6.75 -16.76 12.74
N GLU A 86 7.26 -17.13 11.56
CA GLU A 86 7.87 -16.18 10.63
C GLU A 86 6.86 -15.11 10.17
N TRP A 87 5.63 -15.52 9.84
CA TRP A 87 4.55 -14.59 9.48
C TRP A 87 4.23 -13.62 10.61
N LYS A 88 4.17 -14.07 11.86
CA LYS A 88 3.94 -13.19 13.02
C LYS A 88 5.09 -12.20 13.20
N GLN A 89 6.34 -12.69 13.16
CA GLN A 89 7.53 -11.84 13.23
C GLN A 89 7.55 -10.77 12.14
N PHE A 90 6.98 -11.04 10.96
CA PHE A 90 6.86 -10.05 9.88
C PHE A 90 6.06 -8.81 10.30
N PHE A 91 5.02 -8.99 11.13
CA PHE A 91 4.08 -7.94 11.54
C PHE A 91 4.30 -7.44 12.97
N GLU A 92 5.20 -8.05 13.73
CA GLU A 92 5.61 -7.56 15.05
C GLU A 92 6.44 -6.27 14.92
N GLU A 93 6.47 -5.47 15.99
CA GLU A 93 7.34 -4.30 16.04
C GLU A 93 8.81 -4.74 16.07
N ASN A 94 9.63 -4.15 15.20
CA ASN A 94 11.04 -4.47 15.12
C ASN A 94 11.81 -3.93 16.33
N ASN A 95 12.38 -4.83 17.13
CA ASN A 95 13.29 -4.47 18.21
C ASN A 95 14.75 -4.47 17.71
N LEU A 96 15.34 -3.29 17.55
CA LEU A 96 16.71 -3.13 17.05
C LEU A 96 17.78 -3.50 18.08
N ASP A 97 17.44 -3.53 19.37
CA ASP A 97 18.39 -3.83 20.45
C ASP A 97 18.91 -5.27 20.40
N GLU A 98 18.20 -6.14 19.67
CA GLU A 98 18.58 -7.54 19.46
C GLU A 98 19.57 -7.72 18.29
N ILE A 99 19.92 -6.64 17.59
CA ILE A 99 20.90 -6.70 16.51
C ILE A 99 22.30 -6.38 17.05
N GLU A 100 23.23 -7.30 16.80
CA GLU A 100 24.66 -7.00 16.92
C GLU A 100 25.12 -6.18 15.71
N PHE A 101 25.09 -4.85 15.86
CA PHE A 101 25.57 -3.92 14.84
C PHE A 101 27.10 -3.87 14.79
N PRO A 102 27.70 -3.67 13.60
CA PRO A 102 29.14 -3.45 13.49
C PRO A 102 29.57 -2.23 14.30
N GLN A 103 30.66 -2.37 15.05
CA GLN A 103 31.26 -1.31 15.83
C GLN A 103 32.51 -0.79 15.13
N TYR A 104 32.72 0.52 15.15
CA TYR A 104 33.89 1.17 14.56
C TYR A 104 34.58 2.03 15.62
N GLN A 105 35.91 2.02 15.61
CA GLN A 105 36.72 2.78 16.55
C GLN A 105 37.21 4.09 15.89
N GLU A 106 37.57 5.05 16.74
CA GLU A 106 38.22 6.27 16.26
C GLU A 106 39.53 5.93 15.52
N GLY A 107 39.67 6.45 14.30
CA GLY A 107 40.80 6.17 13.42
C GLY A 107 40.56 5.08 12.36
N ASP A 108 39.44 4.35 12.42
CA ASP A 108 39.07 3.39 11.39
C ASP A 108 38.84 4.07 10.03
N LYS A 109 39.45 3.52 8.98
CA LYS A 109 39.29 4.02 7.59
C LYS A 109 38.34 3.12 6.82
N ILE A 110 37.05 3.45 6.87
CA ILE A 110 36.00 2.75 6.13
C ILE A 110 35.15 3.74 5.31
N ALA A 111 34.83 3.36 4.07
CA ALA A 111 33.88 4.13 3.27
C ALA A 111 32.45 3.91 3.82
N THR A 112 31.66 4.97 3.94
CA THR A 112 30.29 4.91 4.50
C THR A 112 29.39 3.92 3.77
N ARG A 113 29.54 3.75 2.44
CA ARG A 113 28.84 2.69 1.68
C ARG A 113 29.12 1.28 2.18
N LYS A 114 30.37 1.01 2.58
CA LYS A 114 30.77 -0.30 3.10
C LYS A 114 30.21 -0.50 4.51
N ALA A 115 30.29 0.54 5.35
CA ALA A 115 29.68 0.53 6.68
C ALA A 115 28.15 0.31 6.59
N SER A 116 27.48 0.96 5.63
CA SER A 116 26.07 0.73 5.33
C SER A 116 25.79 -0.72 4.93
N GLY A 117 26.59 -1.31 4.03
CA GLY A 117 26.46 -2.72 3.67
C GLY A 117 26.65 -3.68 4.86
N GLU A 118 27.57 -3.38 5.78
CA GLU A 118 27.77 -4.17 7.01
C GLU A 118 26.56 -4.06 7.94
N VAL A 119 26.00 -2.86 8.13
CA VAL A 119 24.76 -2.65 8.89
C VAL A 119 23.57 -3.37 8.24
N LEU A 120 23.40 -3.28 6.92
CA LEU A 120 22.34 -3.98 6.18
C LEU A 120 22.41 -5.49 6.41
N ASN A 121 23.62 -6.07 6.35
CA ASN A 121 23.82 -7.49 6.61
C ASN A 121 23.57 -7.87 8.08
N ALA A 122 23.79 -6.96 9.04
CA ALA A 122 23.42 -7.19 10.44
C ALA A 122 21.90 -7.23 10.63
N ILE A 123 21.19 -6.26 10.05
CA ILE A 123 19.71 -6.18 10.08
C ILE A 123 19.09 -7.41 9.41
N ALA A 124 19.56 -7.79 8.22
CA ALA A 124 19.04 -8.91 7.44
C ALA A 124 19.02 -10.25 8.20
N ARG A 125 20.00 -10.47 9.09
CA ARG A 125 20.09 -11.69 9.89
C ARG A 125 18.99 -11.78 10.95
N ARG A 126 18.51 -10.64 11.45
CA ARG A 126 17.47 -10.59 12.48
C ARG A 126 16.06 -10.43 11.91
N PHE A 127 15.93 -9.70 10.80
CA PHE A 127 14.66 -9.34 10.18
C PHE A 127 14.54 -9.97 8.79
N PRO A 128 13.98 -11.19 8.69
CA PRO A 128 13.87 -11.92 7.42
C PRO A 128 12.93 -11.25 6.41
N ASN A 129 12.14 -10.27 6.85
CA ASN A 129 11.25 -9.45 6.02
C ASN A 129 11.94 -8.22 5.40
N MET A 130 13.25 -8.04 5.58
CA MET A 130 13.97 -6.95 4.93
C MET A 130 14.12 -7.20 3.43
N ILE A 131 13.52 -6.33 2.62
CA ILE A 131 13.57 -6.40 1.16
C ILE A 131 14.19 -5.10 0.65
N GLY A 132 15.11 -5.21 -0.29
CA GLY A 132 15.78 -4.06 -0.90
C GLY A 132 16.65 -4.50 -2.07
N GLY A 133 17.41 -3.55 -2.62
CA GLY A 133 18.33 -3.84 -3.72
C GLY A 133 18.99 -2.59 -4.26
N SER A 134 19.52 -2.70 -5.47
CA SER A 134 20.13 -1.60 -6.19
C SER A 134 19.85 -1.72 -7.68
N ALA A 135 19.67 -0.59 -8.36
CA ALA A 135 19.52 -0.55 -9.80
C ALA A 135 20.89 -0.69 -10.48
N ASP A 136 21.28 -1.92 -10.80
CA ASP A 136 22.55 -2.30 -11.48
C ASP A 136 23.85 -1.92 -10.73
N LEU A 137 23.71 -1.34 -9.53
CA LEU A 137 24.82 -0.79 -8.76
C LEU A 137 25.00 -1.53 -7.43
N ALA A 138 24.58 -2.79 -7.34
CA ALA A 138 24.66 -3.52 -6.07
C ALA A 138 26.11 -3.65 -5.52
N PRO A 139 27.15 -3.89 -6.35
CA PRO A 139 28.53 -3.86 -5.90
C PRO A 139 29.00 -2.47 -5.48
N SER A 140 28.55 -1.42 -6.18
CA SER A 140 28.93 -0.03 -5.93
C SER A 140 28.29 0.54 -4.67
N ASN A 141 27.04 0.18 -4.41
CA ASN A 141 26.24 0.60 -3.25
C ASN A 141 26.40 -0.34 -2.04
N VAL A 142 27.02 -1.51 -2.24
CA VAL A 142 27.23 -2.53 -1.20
C VAL A 142 25.91 -3.00 -0.56
N THR A 143 24.92 -3.29 -1.40
CA THR A 143 23.55 -3.67 -0.97
C THR A 143 23.30 -5.19 -0.96
N ASN A 144 24.23 -5.99 -1.47
CA ASN A 144 24.11 -7.45 -1.47
C ASN A 144 24.09 -8.01 -0.04
N LEU A 145 23.08 -8.84 0.25
CA LEU A 145 22.94 -9.53 1.52
C LEU A 145 23.63 -10.90 1.43
N LYS A 146 24.66 -11.10 2.25
CA LYS A 146 25.49 -12.29 2.25
C LYS A 146 24.70 -13.48 2.78
N GLY A 147 24.68 -14.58 2.01
CA GLY A 147 24.02 -15.83 2.42
C GLY A 147 22.49 -15.81 2.33
N MET A 148 21.89 -14.74 1.79
CA MET A 148 20.43 -14.54 1.74
C MET A 148 19.84 -14.67 0.33
N GLY A 149 20.58 -15.29 -0.61
CA GLY A 149 20.22 -15.32 -2.02
C GLY A 149 20.60 -14.02 -2.76
N SER A 150 20.42 -14.03 -4.08
CA SER A 150 20.78 -12.94 -5.01
C SER A 150 19.58 -12.10 -5.38
#